data_AF-A0A086AZ75-F1
#
_entry.id   AF-A0A086AZ75-F1
#
_cell.length_a   1.000
_cell.length_b   1.000
_cell.length_c   1.000
_cell.angle_alpha   90.00
_cell.angle_beta   90.00
_cell.angle_gamma   90.00
#
_symmetry.space_group_name_H-M   'P 1'
#
loop_
_entity.id
_entity.type
_entity.pdbx_description
1 polymer ?
#
loop_
_entity_poly.entity_id
_entity_poly.type
_entity_poly.pdbx_seq_one_letter_code
_entity_poly.pdbx_strand_id
1 'polypeptide(L)'
;MPTHIRKEPLTAEERKKLKFALKARVIIGLIFITLLIPAFILMGLAAVQDIMSGTPDGGTYFCIAIIFFCVFLIIRFVIPFYKNSFKNLKRKDKLVVDTVILSISKKWTNKGFKYSIQTEYRSIDSWSVTTLITSSLPYHEMYVNMLVTIHCFGDNSVDILYIEKTGLKN
;
A
#
# COMPACT_ATOMS: atom_id res chain seq x y z
N MET A 1 -18.67 17.30 -14.31
CA MET A 1 -19.56 16.14 -14.53
C MET A 1 -19.54 15.37 -13.23
N PRO A 2 -20.68 15.04 -12.61
CA PRO A 2 -20.65 14.43 -11.29
C PRO A 2 -19.96 13.06 -11.35
N THR A 3 -19.16 12.77 -10.33
CA THR A 3 -18.53 11.45 -10.14
C THR A 3 -19.56 10.33 -10.28
N HIS A 4 -19.28 9.35 -11.14
CA HIS A 4 -20.16 8.21 -11.37
C HIS A 4 -19.49 6.91 -10.89
N ILE A 5 -20.16 6.17 -10.01
CA ILE A 5 -19.63 4.98 -9.35
C ILE A 5 -20.47 3.77 -9.76
N ARG A 6 -19.82 2.74 -10.31
CA ARG A 6 -20.44 1.46 -10.64
C ARG A 6 -19.65 0.29 -10.08
N LYS A 7 -20.34 -0.83 -9.86
CA LYS A 7 -19.73 -2.12 -9.51
C LYS A 7 -19.61 -2.98 -10.75
N GLU A 8 -18.43 -3.52 -10.99
CA GLU A 8 -18.17 -4.46 -12.08
C GLU A 8 -17.52 -5.73 -11.53
N PRO A 9 -17.79 -6.90 -12.13
CA PRO A 9 -17.12 -8.13 -11.73
C PRO A 9 -15.63 -8.06 -12.07
N LEU A 10 -14.80 -8.66 -11.22
CA LEU A 10 -13.37 -8.85 -11.49
C LEU A 10 -13.17 -9.82 -12.65
N THR A 11 -12.38 -9.41 -13.63
CA THR A 11 -11.98 -10.26 -14.76
C THR A 11 -11.01 -11.35 -14.31
N ALA A 12 -10.85 -12.40 -15.14
CA ALA A 12 -9.93 -13.50 -14.85
C ALA A 12 -8.47 -13.00 -14.72
N GLU A 13 -8.06 -12.06 -15.58
CA GLU A 13 -6.72 -11.48 -15.56
C GLU A 13 -6.50 -10.60 -14.31
N GLU A 14 -7.48 -9.80 -13.90
CA GLU A 14 -7.40 -9.01 -12.67
C GLU A 14 -7.22 -9.90 -11.44
N ARG A 15 -7.97 -11.01 -11.37
CA ARG A 15 -7.82 -11.99 -10.29
C ARG A 15 -6.44 -12.65 -10.30
N LYS A 16 -5.91 -12.97 -11.49
CA LYS A 16 -4.57 -13.55 -11.63
C LYS A 16 -3.49 -12.58 -11.13
N LYS A 17 -3.60 -11.30 -11.47
CA LYS A 17 -2.69 -10.25 -11.00
C LYS A 17 -2.79 -10.01 -9.49
N LEU A 18 -3.99 -10.02 -8.93
CA LEU A 18 -4.20 -9.95 -7.47
C LEU A 18 -3.53 -11.13 -6.73
N LYS A 19 -3.69 -12.36 -7.24
CA LYS A 19 -3.01 -13.55 -6.69
C LYS A 19 -1.49 -13.40 -6.73
N PHE A 20 -0.96 -12.93 -7.86
CA PHE A 20 0.48 -12.71 -8.02
C PHE A 20 1.00 -11.66 -7.04
N ALA A 21 0.33 -10.51 -6.93
CA ALA A 21 0.70 -9.45 -6.02
C ALA A 21 0.68 -9.93 -4.56
N LEU A 22 -0.34 -10.69 -4.15
CA LEU A 22 -0.39 -11.30 -2.83
C LEU A 22 0.77 -12.27 -2.60
N LYS A 23 1.05 -13.16 -3.56
CA LYS A 23 2.17 -14.11 -3.46
C LYS A 23 3.51 -13.39 -3.30
N ALA A 24 3.75 -12.35 -4.10
CA ALA A 24 4.95 -11.53 -3.98
C ALA A 24 5.05 -10.86 -2.60
N ARG A 25 3.96 -10.26 -2.10
CA ARG A 25 3.90 -9.65 -0.77
C ARG A 25 4.17 -10.67 0.34
N VAL A 26 3.62 -11.88 0.25
CA VAL A 26 3.85 -12.95 1.24
C VAL A 26 5.32 -13.37 1.23
N ILE A 27 5.94 -13.55 0.06
CA ILE A 27 7.36 -13.90 -0.04
C ILE A 27 8.24 -12.81 0.60
N ILE A 28 8.00 -11.53 0.26
CA ILE A 28 8.72 -10.40 0.86
C ILE A 28 8.52 -10.37 2.38
N GLY A 29 7.29 -10.60 2.84
CA GLY A 29 6.96 -10.68 4.26
C GLY A 29 7.70 -11.79 4.99
N LEU A 30 7.78 -12.98 4.38
CA LEU A 30 8.51 -14.12 4.96
C LEU A 30 10.01 -13.82 5.08
N ILE A 31 10.62 -13.22 4.05
CA ILE A 31 12.03 -12.81 4.10
C ILE A 31 12.25 -11.79 5.23
N PHE A 32 11.38 -10.79 5.32
CA PHE A 32 11.47 -9.75 6.35
C PHE A 32 11.30 -10.33 7.77
N ILE A 33 10.31 -11.20 7.97
CA ILE A 33 10.04 -11.85 9.26
C ILE A 33 11.21 -12.76 9.66
N THR A 34 11.78 -13.51 8.72
CA THR A 34 12.93 -14.40 8.97
C THR A 34 14.17 -13.63 9.44
N LEU A 35 14.34 -12.38 9.00
CA LEU A 35 15.42 -11.51 9.47
C LEU A 35 15.07 -10.83 10.80
N LEU A 36 13.82 -10.39 10.96
CA LEU A 36 13.39 -9.60 12.11
C LEU A 36 13.27 -10.42 13.39
N ILE A 37 12.73 -11.64 13.32
CA ILE A 37 12.50 -12.48 14.50
C ILE A 37 13.81 -12.81 15.23
N PRO A 38 14.88 -13.32 14.57
CA PRO A 38 16.14 -13.59 15.24
C PRO A 38 16.75 -12.33 15.87
N ALA A 39 16.66 -11.19 15.19
CA ALA A 39 17.14 -9.91 15.72
C ALA A 39 16.41 -9.54 17.03
N PHE A 40 15.08 -9.70 17.07
CA PHE A 40 14.30 -9.42 18.29
C PHE A 40 14.57 -10.42 19.40
N ILE A 41 14.76 -11.70 19.07
CA ILE A 41 15.14 -12.73 20.05
C ILE A 41 16.50 -12.39 20.66
N LEU A 42 17.51 -12.08 19.85
CA LEU A 42 18.84 -11.73 20.34
C LEU A 42 18.84 -10.45 21.19
N MET A 43 18.16 -9.39 20.73
CA MET A 43 18.00 -8.16 21.50
C MET A 43 17.25 -8.39 22.81
N GLY A 44 16.20 -9.21 22.80
CA GLY A 44 15.43 -9.57 23.98
C GLY A 44 16.24 -10.41 24.98
N LEU A 45 17.01 -11.38 24.49
CA LEU A 45 17.88 -12.21 25.33
C LEU A 45 18.97 -11.37 25.99
N ALA A 46 19.64 -10.48 25.24
CA ALA A 46 20.64 -9.57 25.78
C ALA A 46 20.02 -8.68 26.88
N ALA A 47 18.84 -8.09 26.61
CA ALA A 47 18.18 -7.24 27.60
C ALA A 47 17.76 -8.02 28.86
N VAL A 48 17.29 -9.26 28.73
CA VAL A 48 16.96 -10.12 29.88
C VAL A 48 18.22 -10.46 30.68
N GLN A 49 19.32 -10.79 30.01
CA GLN A 49 20.60 -11.08 30.67
C GLN A 49 21.08 -9.89 31.50
N ASP A 50 21.10 -8.68 30.92
CA ASP A 50 21.52 -7.46 31.61
C ASP A 50 20.65 -7.15 32.84
N ILE A 51 19.33 -7.40 32.74
CA ILE A 51 18.40 -7.23 33.86
C ILE A 51 18.68 -8.26 34.95
N MET A 52 18.89 -9.53 34.58
CA MET A 52 19.16 -10.61 35.54
C MET A 52 20.52 -10.46 36.22
N SER A 53 21.53 -9.92 35.53
CA SER A 53 22.84 -9.63 36.11
C SER A 53 22.84 -8.35 36.96
N GLY A 54 21.73 -7.61 37.02
CA GLY A 54 21.65 -6.35 37.76
C GLY A 54 22.48 -5.23 37.13
N THR A 55 22.79 -5.34 35.83
CA THR A 55 23.57 -4.36 35.07
C THR A 55 22.78 -3.73 33.91
N PRO A 56 21.48 -3.38 34.05
CA PRO A 56 20.76 -2.74 32.96
C PRO A 56 21.34 -1.35 32.68
N ASP A 57 21.61 -1.07 31.41
CA ASP A 57 22.14 0.22 30.97
C ASP A 57 21.23 0.89 29.92
N GLY A 58 21.66 2.03 29.39
CA GLY A 58 20.92 2.74 28.34
C GLY A 58 20.69 1.90 27.08
N GLY A 59 21.60 0.99 26.75
CA GLY A 59 21.48 0.06 25.63
C GLY A 59 20.37 -0.96 25.87
N THR A 60 20.28 -1.53 27.08
CA THR A 60 19.20 -2.42 27.49
C THR A 60 17.82 -1.78 27.30
N TYR A 61 17.63 -0.55 27.80
CA TYR A 61 16.35 0.15 27.67
C TYR A 61 16.05 0.56 26.22
N PHE A 62 17.06 0.90 25.43
CA PHE A 62 16.91 1.16 24.01
C PHE A 62 16.44 -0.09 23.24
N CYS A 63 17.02 -1.26 23.51
CA CYS A 63 16.59 -2.55 22.93
C CYS A 63 15.13 -2.85 23.25
N ILE A 64 14.70 -2.61 24.49
CA ILE A 64 13.29 -2.81 24.88
C ILE A 64 12.39 -1.83 24.11
N ALA A 65 12.75 -0.54 24.10
CA ALA A 65 11.97 0.50 23.42
C ALA A 65 11.84 0.24 21.90
N ILE A 66 12.92 -0.18 21.23
CA ILE A 66 12.89 -0.45 19.79
C ILE A 66 12.04 -1.69 19.46
N ILE A 67 12.06 -2.72 20.31
CA ILE A 67 11.18 -3.88 20.16
C ILE A 67 9.72 -3.43 20.25
N PHE A 68 9.34 -2.68 21.30
CA PHE A 68 7.97 -2.17 21.46
C PHE A 68 7.55 -1.29 20.29
N PHE A 69 8.41 -0.36 19.86
CA PHE A 69 8.13 0.52 18.74
C PHE A 69 7.91 -0.25 17.44
N CYS A 70 8.78 -1.21 17.13
CA CYS A 70 8.62 -2.03 15.93
C CYS A 70 7.36 -2.90 15.97
N VAL A 71 7.04 -3.51 17.12
CA VAL A 71 5.79 -4.27 17.30
C VAL A 71 4.58 -3.38 17.05
N PHE A 72 4.58 -2.16 17.59
CA PHE A 72 3.53 -1.17 17.33
C PHE A 72 3.38 -0.86 15.84
N LEU A 73 4.48 -0.62 15.12
CA LEU A 73 4.45 -0.38 13.67
C LEU A 73 3.90 -1.58 12.88
N ILE A 74 4.27 -2.81 13.26
CA ILE A 74 3.76 -4.03 12.64
C ILE A 74 2.24 -4.11 12.80
N ILE A 75 1.74 -3.89 14.01
CA ILE A 75 0.30 -3.92 14.30
C ILE A 75 -0.44 -2.81 13.55
N ARG A 76 0.13 -1.60 13.52
CA ARG A 76 -0.53 -0.41 12.96
C ARG A 76 -0.57 -0.40 11.43
N PHE A 77 0.44 -0.98 10.77
CA PHE A 77 0.62 -0.84 9.32
C PHE A 77 0.72 -2.19 8.58
N VAL A 78 1.55 -3.11 9.08
CA VAL A 78 1.83 -4.37 8.36
C VAL A 78 0.62 -5.30 8.40
N ILE A 79 0.04 -5.55 9.58
CA ILE A 79 -1.12 -6.45 9.71
C ILE A 79 -2.33 -5.97 8.88
N PRO A 80 -2.75 -4.69 8.94
CA PRO A 80 -3.84 -4.18 8.11
C PRO A 80 -3.54 -4.30 6.61
N PHE A 81 -2.29 -4.06 6.18
CA PHE A 81 -1.89 -4.18 4.78
C PHE A 81 -2.08 -5.60 4.24
N TYR A 82 -1.60 -6.63 4.96
CA TYR A 82 -1.80 -8.03 4.56
C TYR A 82 -3.28 -8.41 4.63
N LYS A 83 -3.99 -8.03 5.69
CA LYS A 83 -5.43 -8.28 5.84
C LYS A 83 -6.22 -7.73 4.64
N ASN A 84 -5.93 -6.50 4.22
CA ASN A 84 -6.56 -5.88 3.05
C ASN A 84 -6.18 -6.60 1.74
N SER A 85 -4.92 -7.02 1.60
CA SER A 85 -4.46 -7.81 0.44
C SER A 85 -5.22 -9.14 0.32
N PHE A 86 -5.40 -9.87 1.42
CA PHE A 86 -6.19 -11.10 1.44
C PHE A 86 -7.68 -10.84 1.20
N LYS A 87 -8.23 -9.75 1.74
CA LYS A 87 -9.61 -9.33 1.51
C LYS A 87 -9.86 -9.06 0.04
N ASN A 88 -8.95 -8.33 -0.63
CA ASN A 88 -9.04 -8.03 -2.06
C ASN A 88 -9.14 -9.30 -2.90
N LEU A 89 -8.35 -10.34 -2.58
CA LEU A 89 -8.37 -11.60 -3.32
C LEU A 89 -9.72 -12.33 -3.24
N LYS A 90 -10.44 -12.18 -2.12
CA LYS A 90 -11.75 -12.82 -1.91
C LYS A 90 -12.92 -12.06 -2.56
N ARG A 91 -12.69 -10.84 -3.06
CA ARG A 91 -13.74 -10.03 -3.68
C ARG A 91 -14.14 -10.60 -5.04
N LYS A 92 -15.42 -10.47 -5.36
CA LYS A 92 -15.97 -10.79 -6.68
C LYS A 92 -16.00 -9.58 -7.60
N ASP A 93 -16.14 -8.39 -7.01
CA ASP A 93 -16.40 -7.14 -7.72
C ASP A 93 -15.37 -6.06 -7.39
N LYS A 94 -15.12 -5.19 -8.37
CA LYS A 94 -14.38 -3.94 -8.26
C LYS A 94 -15.34 -2.75 -8.32
N LEU A 95 -14.89 -1.60 -7.82
CA LEU A 95 -15.52 -0.31 -8.11
C LEU A 95 -14.85 0.29 -9.33
N VAL A 96 -15.66 0.82 -10.22
CA VAL A 96 -15.22 1.62 -11.35
C VAL A 96 -15.80 3.01 -11.18
N VAL A 97 -14.90 3.98 -11.07
CA VAL A 97 -15.22 5.36 -10.70
C VAL A 97 -14.79 6.27 -11.82
N ASP A 98 -15.74 6.87 -12.51
CA ASP A 98 -15.47 7.96 -13.45
C ASP A 98 -15.45 9.26 -12.66
N THR A 99 -14.32 9.96 -12.68
CA THR A 99 -14.07 11.15 -11.85
C THR A 99 -13.23 12.17 -12.63
N VAL A 100 -13.25 13.42 -12.16
CA VAL A 100 -12.46 14.52 -12.71
C VAL A 100 -11.24 14.77 -11.84
N ILE A 101 -10.10 15.07 -12.45
CA ILE A 101 -8.91 15.57 -11.76
C ILE A 101 -9.10 17.04 -11.40
N LEU A 102 -9.06 17.35 -10.11
CA LEU A 102 -9.20 18.72 -9.58
C LEU A 102 -7.86 19.43 -9.47
N SER A 103 -6.82 18.72 -9.05
CA SER A 103 -5.48 19.30 -8.91
C SER A 103 -4.41 18.23 -9.07
N ILE A 104 -3.24 18.65 -9.54
CA ILE A 104 -2.04 17.81 -9.61
C ILE A 104 -0.88 18.62 -9.08
N SER A 105 -0.17 18.06 -8.10
CA SER A 105 1.10 18.58 -7.64
C SER A 105 2.22 17.60 -7.95
N LYS A 106 3.32 18.14 -8.45
CA LYS A 106 4.52 17.38 -8.82
C LYS A 106 5.68 17.88 -7.97
N LYS A 107 6.30 16.99 -7.20
CA LYS A 107 7.46 17.30 -6.37
C LYS A 107 8.64 16.43 -6.77
N TRP A 108 9.79 17.06 -7.04
CA TRP A 108 11.04 16.32 -7.20
C TRP A 108 11.57 15.90 -5.83
N THR A 109 12.07 14.68 -5.76
CA THR A 109 12.65 14.09 -4.57
C THR A 109 13.91 13.34 -4.94
N ASN A 110 14.70 12.92 -3.96
CA ASN A 110 15.90 12.10 -4.17
C ASN A 110 15.60 10.73 -4.83
N LYS A 111 14.33 10.30 -4.89
CA LYS A 111 13.89 9.04 -5.50
C LYS A 111 13.09 9.24 -6.79
N GLY A 112 13.08 10.47 -7.33
CA GLY A 112 12.35 10.83 -8.55
C GLY A 112 11.13 11.71 -8.30
N PHE A 113 10.21 11.74 -9.27
CA PHE A 113 8.99 12.56 -9.18
C PHE A 113 7.92 11.88 -8.32
N LYS A 114 7.38 12.65 -7.37
CA LYS A 114 6.18 12.33 -6.62
C LYS A 114 5.00 13.13 -7.20
N TYR A 115 3.91 12.44 -7.54
CA TYR A 115 2.67 13.04 -8.00
C TYR A 115 1.61 12.90 -6.91
N SER A 116 0.99 14.01 -6.53
CA SER A 116 -0.21 14.00 -5.71
C SER A 116 -1.36 14.58 -6.52
N ILE A 117 -2.33 13.72 -6.81
CA ILE A 117 -3.44 13.95 -7.71
C ILE A 117 -4.71 13.97 -6.86
N GLN A 118 -5.40 15.10 -6.86
CA GLN A 118 -6.71 15.22 -6.23
C GLN A 118 -7.78 15.03 -7.28
N THR A 119 -8.68 14.08 -7.05
CA THR A 119 -9.88 13.90 -7.87
C THR A 119 -11.13 14.20 -7.04
N GLU A 120 -12.29 14.35 -7.68
CA GLU A 120 -13.58 14.51 -6.95
C GLU A 120 -13.85 13.35 -6.00
N TYR A 121 -13.49 12.13 -6.39
CA TYR A 121 -13.70 10.93 -5.57
C TYR A 121 -12.67 10.78 -4.44
N ARG A 122 -11.38 10.95 -4.75
CA ARG A 122 -10.29 10.69 -3.79
C ARG A 122 -8.97 11.38 -4.16
N SER A 123 -8.10 11.49 -3.17
CA SER A 123 -6.68 11.79 -3.40
C SER A 123 -5.90 10.52 -3.73
N ILE A 124 -4.96 10.65 -4.67
CA ILE A 124 -4.01 9.63 -5.09
C ILE A 124 -2.61 10.21 -4.91
N ASP A 125 -1.81 9.56 -4.08
CA ASP A 125 -0.38 9.83 -3.95
C ASP A 125 0.38 8.67 -4.60
N SER A 126 1.14 9.00 -5.66
CA SER A 126 1.82 8.02 -6.51
C SER A 126 2.86 7.18 -5.77
N TRP A 127 3.27 7.59 -4.56
CA TRP A 127 4.23 6.84 -3.74
C TRP A 127 3.56 5.99 -2.66
N SER A 128 2.34 6.33 -2.25
CA SER A 128 1.58 5.53 -1.28
C SER A 128 0.67 4.50 -1.93
N VAL A 129 0.36 4.68 -3.21
CA VAL A 129 -0.54 3.81 -3.97
C VAL A 129 0.25 2.80 -4.80
N THR A 130 -0.16 1.55 -4.74
CA THR A 130 0.30 0.49 -5.64
C THR A 130 -0.72 0.27 -6.75
N THR A 131 -0.31 0.47 -8.00
CA THR A 131 -1.08 0.05 -9.19
C THR A 131 -0.76 -1.41 -9.51
N LEU A 132 -1.76 -2.28 -9.44
CA LEU A 132 -1.57 -3.74 -9.59
C LEU A 132 -1.46 -4.19 -11.05
N ILE A 133 -2.02 -3.41 -11.96
CA ILE A 133 -2.00 -3.60 -13.40
C ILE A 133 -1.40 -2.34 -14.01
N THR A 134 -0.65 -2.51 -15.10
CA THR A 134 -0.11 -1.39 -15.87
C THR A 134 -1.26 -0.47 -16.26
N SER A 135 -1.22 0.75 -15.73
CA SER A 135 -2.23 1.77 -16.05
C SER A 135 -2.02 2.25 -17.47
N SER A 136 -3.11 2.35 -18.23
CA SER A 136 -3.06 2.92 -19.58
C SER A 136 -2.80 4.42 -19.54
N LEU A 137 -3.07 5.07 -18.41
CA LEU A 137 -2.79 6.49 -18.17
C LEU A 137 -1.67 6.66 -17.14
N PRO A 138 -0.44 6.98 -17.56
CA PRO A 138 0.65 7.33 -16.67
C PRO A 138 0.38 8.63 -15.90
N TYR A 139 0.87 8.74 -14.66
CA TYR A 139 0.66 9.95 -13.84
C TYR A 139 1.21 11.24 -14.45
N HIS A 140 2.24 11.16 -15.27
CA HIS A 140 2.84 12.34 -15.89
C HIS A 140 2.05 12.89 -17.09
N GLU A 141 1.10 12.12 -17.62
CA GLU A 141 0.20 12.53 -18.72
C GLU A 141 -1.12 13.08 -18.19
N MET A 142 -1.36 13.00 -16.88
CA MET A 142 -2.56 13.53 -16.24
C MET A 142 -2.49 15.06 -16.15
N TYR A 143 -3.64 15.73 -16.34
CA TYR A 143 -3.78 17.18 -16.21
C TYR A 143 -5.09 17.55 -15.51
N VAL A 144 -5.18 18.79 -15.02
CA VAL A 144 -6.37 19.31 -14.33
C VAL A 144 -7.57 19.33 -15.27
N ASN A 145 -8.75 19.00 -14.76
CA ASN A 145 -10.02 18.81 -15.48
C ASN A 145 -10.05 17.60 -16.44
N MET A 146 -9.06 16.72 -16.39
CA MET A 146 -9.09 15.46 -17.14
C MET A 146 -10.11 14.50 -16.52
N LEU A 147 -10.91 13.84 -17.38
CA LEU A 147 -11.77 12.73 -17.00
C LEU A 147 -10.97 11.43 -16.96
N VAL A 148 -10.99 10.78 -15.80
CA VAL A 148 -10.29 9.51 -15.55
C VAL A 148 -11.24 8.48 -14.96
N THR A 149 -11.00 7.23 -15.32
CA THR A 149 -11.71 6.08 -14.78
C THR A 149 -10.76 5.30 -13.87
N ILE A 150 -11.12 5.17 -12.60
CA ILE A 150 -10.32 4.50 -11.57
C ILE A 150 -10.97 3.16 -11.24
N HIS A 151 -10.22 2.08 -11.46
CA HIS A 151 -10.62 0.73 -11.06
C HIS A 151 -10.00 0.41 -9.70
N CYS A 152 -10.82 0.29 -8.65
CA CYS A 152 -10.33 0.14 -7.28
C CYS A 152 -11.27 -0.67 -6.39
N PHE A 153 -10.89 -0.88 -5.12
CA PHE A 153 -11.77 -1.39 -4.09
C PHE A 153 -12.13 -0.27 -3.12
N GLY A 154 -13.42 -0.11 -2.79
CA GLY A 154 -13.90 1.07 -2.04
C GLY A 154 -13.33 1.27 -0.65
N ASP A 155 -12.86 0.21 0.00
CA ASP A 155 -12.27 0.22 1.34
C ASP A 155 -10.74 0.11 1.31
N ASN A 156 -10.12 0.10 0.11
CA ASN A 156 -8.68 -0.01 -0.03
C ASN A 156 -8.11 1.21 -0.76
N SER A 157 -7.54 2.12 0.02
CA SER A 157 -6.88 3.32 -0.51
C SER A 157 -5.47 3.05 -1.04
N VAL A 158 -4.86 1.91 -0.72
CA VAL A 158 -3.46 1.61 -1.06
C VAL A 158 -3.37 0.89 -2.40
N ASP A 159 -4.26 -0.07 -2.65
CA ASP A 159 -4.28 -0.84 -3.89
C ASP A 159 -5.29 -0.26 -4.88
N ILE A 160 -4.78 0.24 -6.00
CA ILE A 160 -5.59 0.56 -7.19
C ILE A 160 -5.31 -0.53 -8.23
N LEU A 161 -6.35 -1.02 -8.92
CA LEU A 161 -6.15 -2.00 -9.98
C LEU A 161 -5.40 -1.34 -11.14
N TYR A 162 -5.99 -0.30 -11.71
CA TYR A 162 -5.39 0.56 -12.73
C TYR A 162 -6.21 1.85 -12.88
N ILE A 163 -5.63 2.83 -13.58
CA ILE A 163 -6.28 4.08 -13.96
C ILE A 163 -6.21 4.22 -15.49
N GLU A 164 -7.31 4.64 -16.09
CA GLU A 164 -7.42 4.88 -17.52
C GLU A 164 -8.08 6.23 -17.82
N LYS A 165 -7.89 6.72 -19.05
CA LYS A 165 -8.61 7.89 -19.54
C LYS A 165 -10.06 7.50 -19.87
N THR A 166 -11.03 8.23 -19.35
CA THR A 166 -12.45 7.95 -19.62
C THR A 166 -12.72 8.02 -21.13
N GLY A 167 -13.36 6.98 -21.68
CA GLY A 167 -13.74 6.91 -23.09
C GLY A 167 -12.74 6.19 -24.01
N LEU A 168 -11.56 5.80 -23.53
CA LEU A 168 -10.68 4.86 -24.23
C LEU A 168 -11.12 3.43 -23.89
N LYS A 169 -12.13 2.93 -24.59
CA LYS A 169 -12.37 1.47 -24.64
C LYS A 169 -11.33 0.88 -25.59
N ASN A 170 -10.42 0.07 -25.06
CA ASN A 170 -9.72 -0.94 -25.86
C ASN A 170 -10.66 -2.08 -26.20
#